data_AF-A0A7J3D8D0-F1
#
_entry.id   AF-A0A7J3D8D0-F1
#
_cell.length_a   1.000
_cell.length_b   1.000
_cell.length_c   1.000
_cell.angle_alpha   90.00
_cell.angle_beta   90.00
_cell.angle_gamma   90.00
#
_symmetry.space_group_name_H-M   'P 1'
#
loop_
_entity.id
_entity.type
_entity.pdbx_description
1 polymer ?
#
loop_
_entity_poly.entity_id
_entity_poly.type
_entity_poly.pdbx_seq_one_letter_code
_entity_poly.pdbx_strand_id
1 'polypeptide(L)'
;MVACPNCAKEGLEVEKITVIIHSKENAWPLGEERFFLCENPECDVVYFNQSSSKVLKKDDVKTRVTFKEENSPRPLCYCKQVTEEDVLRAIANGARSFEEIKKATGIGGGGFCKFTNPSGRCCSRNYKPFIEKELEKINKEN
;
A
#
# COMPACT_ATOMS: atom_id res chain seq x y z
N MET A 1 -19.80 -1.33 -8.44
CA MET A 1 -18.40 -0.99 -8.79
C MET A 1 -18.34 0.52 -8.97
N VAL A 2 -17.41 1.20 -8.30
CA VAL A 2 -17.23 2.65 -8.42
C VAL A 2 -15.87 2.90 -9.08
N ALA A 3 -15.87 3.54 -10.25
CA ALA A 3 -14.67 3.76 -11.04
C ALA A 3 -13.95 5.04 -10.63
N CYS A 4 -12.63 5.01 -10.67
CA CYS A 4 -11.79 6.19 -10.46
C CYS A 4 -12.11 7.24 -11.54
N PRO A 5 -12.39 8.50 -11.18
CA PRO A 5 -12.74 9.55 -12.15
C PRO A 5 -11.58 9.91 -13.09
N ASN A 6 -10.34 9.54 -12.74
CA ASN A 6 -9.16 9.84 -13.55
C ASN A 6 -8.77 8.69 -14.50
N CYS A 7 -8.77 7.45 -14.03
CA CYS A 7 -8.26 6.30 -14.82
C CYS A 7 -9.31 5.24 -15.16
N ALA A 8 -10.57 5.45 -14.77
CA ALA A 8 -11.71 4.55 -14.99
C ALA A 8 -11.59 3.13 -14.40
N LYS A 9 -10.48 2.77 -13.74
CA LYS A 9 -10.34 1.48 -13.04
C LYS A 9 -11.22 1.45 -11.79
N GLU A 10 -11.71 0.27 -11.45
CA GLU A 10 -12.51 0.05 -10.24
C GLU A 10 -11.70 0.43 -8.99
N GLY A 11 -12.36 1.12 -8.06
CA GLY A 11 -11.80 1.48 -6.77
C GLY A 11 -12.17 0.47 -5.69
N LEU A 12 -11.23 0.28 -4.77
CA LEU A 12 -11.42 -0.53 -3.57
C LEU A 12 -12.14 0.27 -2.49
N GLU A 13 -13.33 -0.16 -2.05
CA GLU A 13 -14.02 0.51 -0.93
C GLU A 13 -13.15 0.47 0.35
N VAL A 14 -13.00 1.65 0.97
CA VAL A 14 -12.26 1.88 2.21
C VAL A 14 -13.09 2.70 3.21
N GLU A 15 -12.91 2.45 4.50
CA GLU A 15 -13.59 3.21 5.54
C GLU A 15 -13.07 4.65 5.59
N LYS A 16 -13.96 5.61 5.90
CA LYS A 16 -13.63 7.02 6.10
C LYS A 16 -12.47 7.22 7.08
N ILE A 17 -12.42 6.43 8.16
CA ILE A 17 -11.36 6.52 9.17
C ILE A 17 -9.97 6.25 8.57
N THR A 18 -9.85 5.32 7.61
CA THR A 18 -8.60 5.06 6.90
C THR A 18 -8.16 6.29 6.11
N VAL A 19 -9.10 6.93 5.39
CA VAL A 19 -8.79 8.14 4.62
C VAL A 19 -8.40 9.30 5.54
N ILE A 20 -9.08 9.48 6.67
CA ILE A 20 -8.72 10.47 7.69
C ILE A 20 -7.28 10.25 8.16
N ILE A 21 -6.92 9.03 8.57
CA ILE A 21 -5.59 8.74 9.11
C ILE A 21 -4.49 8.99 8.09
N HIS A 22 -4.73 8.72 6.81
CA HIS A 22 -3.70 8.79 5.77
C HIS A 22 -3.67 10.09 4.97
N SER A 23 -4.74 10.90 5.00
CA SER A 23 -4.77 12.20 4.35
C SER A 23 -4.06 13.28 5.17
N LYS A 24 -3.56 14.30 4.47
CA LYS A 24 -3.11 15.54 5.09
C LYS A 24 -4.30 16.34 5.58
N GLU A 25 -4.07 17.14 6.62
CA GLU A 25 -5.10 17.90 7.31
C GLU A 25 -5.74 18.97 6.40
N ASN A 26 -5.02 19.46 5.38
CA ASN A 26 -5.55 20.39 4.38
C ASN A 26 -6.60 19.76 3.44
N ALA A 27 -6.66 18.43 3.36
CA ALA A 27 -7.69 17.74 2.57
C ALA A 27 -9.04 17.68 3.30
N TRP A 28 -9.08 18.05 4.58
CA TRP A 28 -10.28 17.99 5.42
C TRP A 28 -11.13 19.27 5.30
N PRO A 29 -12.45 19.20 5.56
CA PRO A 29 -13.22 18.01 5.91
C PRO A 29 -13.48 17.07 4.72
N LEU A 30 -13.64 15.78 5.01
CA LEU A 30 -13.86 14.73 4.00
C LEU A 30 -15.34 14.44 3.69
N GLY A 31 -16.28 15.01 4.45
CA GLY A 31 -17.73 14.72 4.31
C GLY A 31 -18.13 13.38 4.94
N GLU A 32 -19.39 12.94 4.78
CA GLU A 32 -19.94 11.70 5.37
C GLU A 32 -19.96 10.51 4.40
N GLU A 33 -19.28 10.62 3.27
CA GLU A 33 -19.45 9.68 2.17
C GLU A 33 -18.44 8.52 2.18
N ARG A 34 -18.74 7.48 1.39
CA ARG A 34 -17.88 6.29 1.24
C ARG A 34 -16.69 6.56 0.35
N PHE A 35 -15.50 6.22 0.76
CA PHE A 35 -14.30 6.43 -0.04
C PHE A 35 -13.85 5.17 -0.75
N PHE A 36 -13.13 5.37 -1.85
CA PHE A 36 -12.54 4.31 -2.66
C PHE A 36 -11.06 4.60 -2.85
N LEU A 37 -10.22 3.58 -2.74
CA LEU A 37 -8.80 3.61 -3.06
C LEU A 37 -8.60 3.20 -4.52
N CYS A 38 -7.92 4.03 -5.31
CA CYS A 38 -7.52 3.67 -6.66
C CYS A 38 -6.25 2.82 -6.61
N GLU A 39 -6.34 1.55 -7.01
CA GLU A 39 -5.20 0.61 -6.99
C GLU A 39 -4.32 0.70 -8.24
N ASN A 40 -4.64 1.58 -9.20
CA ASN A 40 -3.86 1.73 -10.44
C ASN A 40 -2.50 2.40 -10.19
N PRO A 41 -1.34 1.74 -10.40
CA PRO A 41 -0.03 2.35 -10.15
C PRO A 41 0.22 3.65 -10.94
N GLU A 42 -0.26 3.71 -12.18
CA GLU A 42 -0.05 4.82 -13.12
C GLU A 42 -1.00 6.01 -12.89
N CYS A 43 -1.79 5.99 -11.81
CA CYS A 43 -2.77 7.03 -11.52
C CYS A 43 -2.41 7.76 -10.23
N ASP A 44 -2.26 9.09 -10.28
CA ASP A 44 -1.92 9.89 -9.09
C ASP A 44 -3.06 9.98 -8.06
N VAL A 45 -4.28 9.60 -8.43
CA VAL A 45 -5.39 9.51 -7.48
C VAL A 45 -5.11 8.39 -6.49
N VAL A 46 -5.17 8.71 -5.20
CA VAL A 46 -5.12 7.74 -4.11
C VAL A 46 -6.54 7.43 -3.66
N TYR A 47 -7.25 8.41 -3.10
CA TYR A 47 -8.63 8.24 -2.67
C TYR A 47 -9.59 9.07 -3.51
N PHE A 48 -10.81 8.57 -3.66
CA PHE A 48 -11.88 9.33 -4.30
C PHE A 48 -13.24 8.95 -3.74
N ASN A 49 -14.20 9.84 -3.92
CA ASN A 49 -15.59 9.64 -3.59
C ASN A 49 -16.48 9.99 -4.79
N GLN A 50 -17.58 9.25 -4.97
CA GLN A 50 -18.52 9.46 -6.07
C GLN A 50 -19.53 10.58 -5.80
N SER A 51 -19.99 10.72 -4.57
CA SER A 51 -21.09 11.61 -4.17
C SER A 51 -20.70 13.09 -4.14
N SER A 52 -19.54 13.42 -3.55
CA SER A 52 -19.02 14.78 -3.42
C SER A 52 -17.97 15.13 -4.47
N SER A 53 -17.66 14.20 -5.38
CA SER A 53 -16.56 14.30 -6.35
C SER A 53 -15.20 14.63 -5.72
N LYS A 54 -15.03 14.37 -4.41
CA LYS A 54 -13.77 14.58 -3.71
C LYS A 54 -12.72 13.60 -4.24
N VAL A 55 -11.56 14.12 -4.60
CA VAL A 55 -10.40 13.35 -5.09
C VAL A 55 -9.17 13.78 -4.31
N LEU A 56 -8.45 12.81 -3.75
CA LEU A 56 -7.19 13.01 -3.05
C LEU A 56 -6.08 12.37 -3.89
N LYS A 57 -5.14 13.18 -4.33
CA LYS A 57 -3.94 12.72 -5.04
C LYS A 57 -2.83 12.38 -4.06
N LYS A 58 -1.70 11.88 -4.56
CA LYS A 58 -0.51 11.59 -3.75
C LYS A 58 -0.12 12.76 -2.84
N ASP A 59 -0.19 13.99 -3.35
CA ASP A 59 0.15 15.19 -2.58
C ASP A 59 -0.83 15.53 -1.45
N ASP A 60 -2.03 14.96 -1.45
CA ASP A 60 -3.02 15.12 -0.39
C ASP A 60 -2.91 14.03 0.69
N VAL A 61 -2.01 13.07 0.52
CA VAL A 61 -1.86 11.89 1.37
C VAL A 61 -0.48 11.93 2.04
N LYS A 62 -0.44 11.81 3.37
CA LYS A 62 0.81 11.80 4.15
C LYS A 62 1.50 10.44 4.19
N THR A 63 0.77 9.36 3.88
CA THR A 63 1.31 8.00 3.83
C THR A 63 1.66 7.59 2.41
N ARG A 64 2.92 7.17 2.19
CA ARG A 64 3.38 6.60 0.91
C ARG A 64 2.62 5.32 0.61
N VAL A 65 1.98 5.21 -0.55
CA VAL A 65 1.22 4.01 -0.95
C VAL A 65 2.11 3.16 -1.84
N THR A 66 2.42 1.94 -1.42
CA THR A 66 3.37 0.99 -2.05
C THR A 66 3.40 1.05 -3.58
N PHE A 67 2.24 0.85 -4.21
CA PHE A 67 2.09 0.72 -5.66
C PHE A 67 1.89 2.07 -6.36
N LYS A 68 1.90 3.19 -5.64
CA LYS A 68 1.88 4.55 -6.18
C LYS A 68 3.27 5.19 -6.14
N GLU A 69 4.26 4.51 -5.58
CA GLU A 69 5.62 5.02 -5.44
C GLU A 69 6.56 4.32 -6.40
N GLU A 70 7.33 5.10 -7.15
CA GLU A 70 8.45 4.62 -7.97
C GLU A 70 9.76 4.62 -7.16
N ASN A 71 9.91 5.60 -6.28
CA ASN A 71 11.13 5.83 -5.52
C ASN A 71 11.07 5.26 -4.10
N SER A 72 12.26 4.92 -3.59
CA SER A 72 12.47 4.53 -2.19
C SER A 72 12.07 5.64 -1.20
N PRO A 73 11.53 5.31 -0.02
CA PRO A 73 11.16 3.97 0.46
C PRO A 73 9.80 3.52 -0.07
N ARG A 74 9.66 2.23 -0.41
CA ARG A 74 8.38 1.62 -0.85
C ARG A 74 7.83 0.70 0.23
N PRO A 75 6.82 1.11 1.01
CA PRO A 75 6.35 0.32 2.15
C PRO A 75 5.72 -1.00 1.72
N LEU A 76 6.03 -2.13 2.37
CA LEU A 76 5.38 -3.43 2.17
C LEU A 76 4.55 -3.88 3.38
N CYS A 77 4.93 -3.49 4.59
CA CYS A 77 4.13 -3.73 5.79
C CYS A 77 4.11 -2.50 6.70
N TYR A 78 3.01 -1.76 6.65
CA TYR A 78 2.86 -0.51 7.41
C TYR A 78 2.88 -0.71 8.93
N CYS A 79 2.36 -1.82 9.45
CA CYS A 79 2.39 -2.08 10.90
C CYS A 79 3.81 -2.27 11.45
N LYS A 80 4.71 -2.79 10.61
CA LYS A 80 6.09 -3.15 10.99
C LYS A 80 7.13 -2.23 10.36
N GLN A 81 6.68 -1.24 9.58
CA GLN A 81 7.51 -0.30 8.83
C GLN A 81 8.53 -1.00 7.91
N VAL A 82 8.17 -2.18 7.38
CA VAL A 82 9.03 -2.94 6.45
C VAL A 82 8.80 -2.44 5.04
N THR A 83 9.89 -2.25 4.30
CA THR A 83 9.91 -1.76 2.91
C THR A 83 10.33 -2.83 1.90
N GLU A 84 10.17 -2.56 0.60
CA GLU A 84 10.73 -3.41 -0.47
C GLU A 84 12.25 -3.56 -0.31
N GLU A 85 12.92 -2.47 0.06
CA GLU A 85 14.37 -2.41 0.25
C GLU A 85 14.85 -3.29 1.40
N ASP A 86 14.07 -3.39 2.49
CA ASP A 86 14.41 -4.30 3.60
C ASP A 86 14.31 -5.77 3.20
N VAL A 87 13.31 -6.12 2.39
CA VAL A 87 13.16 -7.47 1.84
C VAL A 87 14.31 -7.80 0.89
N LEU A 88 14.63 -6.89 -0.04
CA LEU A 88 15.74 -7.06 -0.96
C LEU A 88 17.08 -7.17 -0.22
N ARG A 89 17.28 -6.40 0.85
CA ARG A 89 18.47 -6.49 1.72
C ARG A 89 18.54 -7.84 2.45
N ALA A 90 17.42 -8.35 2.96
CA ALA A 90 17.38 -9.67 3.60
C ALA A 90 17.77 -10.78 2.62
N ILE A 91 17.27 -10.70 1.39
CA ILE A 91 17.63 -11.59 0.28
C ILE A 91 19.13 -11.50 -0.03
N ALA A 92 19.67 -10.29 -0.20
CA ALA A 92 21.09 -10.08 -0.47
C ALA A 92 21.98 -10.64 0.65
N ASN A 93 21.50 -10.58 1.90
CA ASN A 93 22.16 -11.13 3.09
C ASN A 93 21.96 -12.65 3.27
N GLY A 94 21.37 -13.34 2.31
CA GLY A 94 21.30 -14.81 2.30
C GLY A 94 19.94 -15.43 2.61
N ALA A 95 18.88 -14.65 2.82
CA ALA A 95 17.54 -15.22 2.96
C ALA A 95 17.07 -15.85 1.64
N ARG A 96 16.57 -17.09 1.68
CA ARG A 96 16.13 -17.88 0.52
C ARG A 96 14.71 -18.43 0.65
N SER A 97 14.03 -18.16 1.77
CA SER A 97 12.63 -18.53 1.98
C SER A 97 11.81 -17.36 2.53
N PHE A 98 10.49 -17.47 2.40
CA PHE A 98 9.56 -16.51 2.98
C PHE A 98 9.74 -16.43 4.51
N GLU A 99 9.94 -17.57 5.18
CA GLU A 99 10.16 -17.68 6.61
C GLU A 99 11.44 -16.96 7.05
N GLU A 100 12.54 -17.11 6.31
CA GLU A 100 13.79 -16.41 6.59
C GLU A 100 13.66 -14.90 6.39
N ILE A 101 13.02 -14.46 5.31
CA ILE A 101 12.74 -13.02 5.07
C ILE A 101 11.86 -12.48 6.20
N LYS A 102 10.84 -13.23 6.62
CA LYS A 102 9.98 -12.85 7.73
C LYS A 102 10.74 -12.74 9.05
N LYS A 103 11.65 -13.67 9.31
CA LYS A 103 12.51 -13.61 10.50
C LYS A 103 13.47 -12.42 10.45
N ALA A 104 14.05 -12.11 9.29
CA ALA A 104 15.02 -11.04 9.12
C ALA A 104 14.38 -9.64 9.16
N THR A 105 13.21 -9.46 8.55
CA THR A 105 12.54 -8.15 8.42
C THR A 105 11.46 -7.90 9.45
N GLY A 106 10.90 -8.95 10.06
CA GLY A 106 9.72 -8.86 10.90
C GLY A 106 8.41 -8.63 10.14
N ILE A 107 8.38 -8.82 8.81
CA ILE A 107 7.20 -8.53 7.99
C ILE A 107 5.95 -9.33 8.40
N GLY A 108 4.81 -8.63 8.48
CA GLY A 108 3.54 -9.23 8.90
C GLY A 108 3.36 -9.30 10.43
N GLY A 109 2.28 -9.95 10.89
CA GLY A 109 2.02 -10.16 12.32
C GLY A 109 1.78 -8.88 13.14
N GLY A 110 1.50 -7.74 12.50
CA GLY A 110 1.33 -6.45 13.19
C GLY A 110 -0.08 -6.16 13.72
N GLY A 111 -1.14 -6.75 13.16
CA GLY A 111 -2.52 -6.61 13.66
C GLY A 111 -3.22 -5.27 13.43
N PHE A 112 -2.50 -4.16 13.21
CA PHE A 112 -3.08 -2.81 13.10
C PHE A 112 -3.35 -2.32 11.67
N CYS A 113 -3.51 -3.24 10.72
CA CYS A 113 -3.60 -2.90 9.28
C CYS A 113 -4.76 -1.96 8.95
N LYS A 114 -5.86 -2.03 9.72
CA LYS A 114 -7.02 -1.14 9.59
C LYS A 114 -6.65 0.36 9.68
N PHE A 115 -5.61 0.68 10.45
CA PHE A 115 -5.19 2.05 10.74
C PHE A 115 -3.87 2.42 10.07
N THR A 116 -2.97 1.44 9.86
CA THR A 116 -1.64 1.74 9.33
C THR A 116 -1.55 1.58 7.82
N ASN A 117 -2.39 0.73 7.20
CA ASN A 117 -2.35 0.51 5.76
C ASN A 117 -3.34 1.46 5.06
N PRO A 118 -2.91 2.22 4.02
CA PRO A 118 -3.78 3.06 3.19
C PRO A 118 -5.01 2.35 2.59
N SER A 119 -4.97 1.03 2.45
CA SER A 119 -6.13 0.22 2.03
C SER A 119 -7.07 -0.20 3.16
N GLY A 120 -6.71 0.04 4.42
CA GLY A 120 -7.42 -0.47 5.60
C GLY A 120 -7.38 -1.99 5.73
N ARG A 121 -6.60 -2.70 4.91
CA ARG A 121 -6.56 -4.18 4.81
C ARG A 121 -5.17 -4.73 5.09
N CYS A 122 -5.09 -6.03 5.36
CA CYS A 122 -3.81 -6.70 5.60
C CYS A 122 -2.88 -6.57 4.39
N CYS A 123 -1.60 -6.29 4.66
CA CYS A 123 -0.58 -6.10 3.63
C CYS A 123 -0.16 -7.41 2.95
N SER A 124 -0.58 -8.58 3.49
CA SER A 124 -0.18 -9.90 3.00
C SER A 124 -0.49 -10.12 1.52
N ARG A 125 -1.57 -9.51 1.01
CA ARG A 125 -1.92 -9.55 -0.40
C ARG A 125 -0.90 -8.85 -1.32
N ASN A 126 -0.08 -7.94 -0.78
CA ASN A 126 0.94 -7.20 -1.51
C ASN A 126 2.33 -7.82 -1.30
N TYR A 127 2.71 -8.06 -0.04
CA TYR A 127 4.09 -8.46 0.24
C TYR A 127 4.35 -9.95 -0.06
N LYS A 128 3.36 -10.84 0.00
CA LYS A 128 3.58 -12.26 -0.34
C LYS A 128 3.93 -12.43 -1.82
N PRO A 129 3.14 -11.90 -2.79
CA PRO A 129 3.51 -11.99 -4.20
C PRO A 129 4.81 -11.27 -4.53
N PHE A 130 5.12 -10.16 -3.84
CA PHE A 130 6.41 -9.48 -3.99
C PHE A 130 7.57 -10.40 -3.59
N ILE A 131 7.51 -10.98 -2.39
CA ILE A 131 8.57 -11.88 -1.90
C ILE A 131 8.72 -13.10 -2.81
N GLU A 132 7.62 -13.75 -3.19
CA GLU A 132 7.63 -14.90 -4.10
C GLU A 132 8.32 -14.56 -5.42
N LYS A 133 7.95 -13.43 -6.04
CA LYS A 133 8.56 -12.95 -7.28
C LYS A 133 10.06 -12.70 -7.14
N GLU A 134 10.50 -12.07 -6.04
CA GLU A 134 11.94 -11.80 -5.85
C GLU A 134 12.74 -13.08 -5.58
N LEU A 135 12.17 -14.05 -4.86
CA LEU A 135 12.80 -15.36 -4.65
C LEU A 135 12.91 -16.17 -5.96
N GLU A 136 11.89 -16.13 -6.81
CA GLU A 136 11.91 -16.80 -8.12
C GLU A 136 12.99 -16.27 -9.06
N LYS A 137 13.30 -14.97 -9.02
CA LYS A 137 14.36 -14.38 -9.84
C LYS A 137 15.73 -14.96 -9.48
N ILE A 138 16.01 -15.06 -8.18
CA ILE A 138 17.27 -15.64 -7.67
C ILE A 138 17.42 -17.08 -8.13
N ASN A 139 16.34 -17.87 -8.08
CA ASN A 139 16.38 -19.28 -8.47
C ASN A 139 16.58 -19.51 -9.98
N LYS A 140 16.34 -18.49 -10.82
CA LYS A 140 16.61 -18.54 -12.27
C LYS A 140 18.01 -18.05 -12.64
N GLU A 141 18.65 -17.31 -11.74
CA GLU A 141 19.99 -16.74 -11.91
C GLU A 141 21.11 -17.65 -11.35
N ASN A 142 20.74 -18.70 -10.60
CA ASN A 142 21.63 -19.77 -10.12
C ASN A 142 21.40 -21.05 -10.93
#